data_AF-A0A934GS69-F1
#
_entry.id   AF-A0A934GS69-F1
#
_cell.length_a   1.000
_cell.length_b   1.000
_cell.length_c   1.000
_cell.angle_alpha   90.00
_cell.angle_beta   90.00
_cell.angle_gamma   90.00
#
_symmetry.space_group_name_H-M   'P 1'
#
loop_
_entity.id
_entity.type
_entity.pdbx_description
1 polymer ?
#
loop_
_entity_poly.entity_id
_entity_poly.type
_entity_poly.pdbx_seq_one_letter_code
_entity_poly.pdbx_strand_id
1 'polypeptide(L)'
;MSMLARITLAAFCVLFIGAPAWAQGPAPVGLALEINNGQGVPLKLQAGQEFFINIIDIREHLKTAGDTGVAGLKQSALLTGLSWDGMRSEEEFVDLANPDGSFTRRRFYTAAAWMKQASTFTITPLDAKGAATAKPVVIKLGKDATGKFADSMFINRLRAIQWTYDCQSLTNCAGAKAFEEEALFELRHAKLPAEKLVLPGGTAALQVRWSLQPAQATLIPVTFVANAEYAYGYAIDIESLTPPRADGTYAPGTNLSFRLTQLDGAGKRLHPQGSLPTFNEFRDGKNTAGLQYYRGFEEPAAAYYRRKHRERMLMAQIIGPVHQLAPIRSIVQLEDFLGSNVTQKVGRPERDGIYSEFQLFPPSNDLFGGAFDPKHAGWAAPVSDQFTFHVPDNAQPGTYYVTVKGRRVYLGEDVPATKTISIQIGTAQRTEPRLTATKCPECHKEGSALGLLLHGNDNLAACNGCHSPLSFEPDNEAYVRIHFIHSRSDRYTLPLSRCASCHQERTSIQRASKAACLSCHTSYPASHVKRSGPVHSIYVGGQLESFQNCAENCHKSHIGSGF
;
A
#
# COMPACT_ATOMS: atom_id res chain seq x y z
N MET A 1 -39.72 -70.95 0.30
CA MET A 1 -38.54 -70.68 -0.53
C MET A 1 -38.55 -69.21 -0.94
N SER A 2 -37.60 -68.44 -0.38
CA SER A 2 -37.02 -67.16 -0.83
C SER A 2 -37.93 -65.98 -1.22
N MET A 3 -38.14 -65.07 -0.26
CA MET A 3 -38.43 -63.65 -0.51
C MET A 3 -37.11 -62.92 -0.82
N LEU A 4 -37.03 -62.25 -1.98
CA LEU A 4 -35.94 -61.33 -2.31
C LEU A 4 -36.15 -59.97 -1.62
N ALA A 5 -35.25 -59.63 -0.70
CA ALA A 5 -35.12 -58.30 -0.13
C ALA A 5 -34.36 -57.36 -1.09
N ARG A 6 -34.96 -56.19 -1.38
CA ARG A 6 -34.29 -55.08 -2.05
C ARG A 6 -33.48 -54.31 -1.00
N ILE A 7 -32.15 -54.30 -1.13
CA ILE A 7 -31.26 -53.47 -0.34
C ILE A 7 -31.13 -52.11 -1.04
N THR A 8 -31.63 -51.06 -0.40
CA THR A 8 -31.44 -49.67 -0.80
C THR A 8 -30.08 -49.21 -0.27
N LEU A 9 -29.12 -48.92 -1.15
CA LEU A 9 -27.87 -48.26 -0.79
C LEU A 9 -28.17 -46.79 -0.47
N ALA A 10 -28.17 -46.43 0.82
CA ALA A 10 -28.15 -45.04 1.25
C ALA A 10 -26.72 -44.48 1.06
N ALA A 11 -26.57 -43.53 0.13
CA ALA A 11 -25.35 -42.75 -0.01
C ALA A 11 -25.22 -41.81 1.19
N PHE A 12 -24.37 -42.17 2.16
CA PHE A 12 -23.93 -41.26 3.21
C PHE A 12 -23.08 -40.15 2.58
N CYS A 13 -23.68 -38.98 2.38
CA CYS A 13 -22.97 -37.75 2.11
C CYS A 13 -22.24 -37.36 3.41
N VAL A 14 -20.97 -37.75 3.54
CA VAL A 14 -20.09 -37.23 4.59
C VAL A 14 -19.79 -35.78 4.24
N LEU A 15 -20.57 -34.86 4.83
CA LEU A 15 -20.20 -33.46 4.97
C LEU A 15 -18.88 -33.43 5.74
N PHE A 16 -17.77 -33.22 5.02
CA PHE A 16 -16.54 -32.72 5.63
C PHE A 16 -16.85 -31.30 6.14
N ILE A 17 -17.38 -31.21 7.35
CA ILE A 17 -17.27 -30.01 8.17
C ILE A 17 -15.77 -29.89 8.44
N GLY A 18 -15.08 -29.06 7.65
CA GLY A 18 -13.69 -28.74 7.89
C GLY A 18 -13.56 -28.30 9.34
N ALA A 19 -12.81 -29.07 10.13
CA ALA A 19 -12.50 -28.68 11.49
C ALA A 19 -11.89 -27.27 11.44
N PRO A 20 -12.35 -26.34 12.29
CA PRO A 20 -11.73 -25.02 12.36
C PRO A 20 -10.24 -25.22 12.71
N ALA A 21 -9.36 -24.59 11.95
CA ALA A 21 -7.91 -24.61 12.14
C ALA A 21 -7.51 -23.90 13.46
N TRP A 22 -7.81 -24.50 14.60
CA TRP A 22 -7.57 -23.93 15.93
C TRP A 22 -6.82 -24.95 16.79
N ALA A 23 -5.61 -25.31 16.35
CA ALA A 23 -4.61 -25.99 17.18
C ALA A 23 -3.18 -25.76 16.68
N GLN A 24 -2.92 -24.62 16.03
CA GLN A 24 -1.56 -24.10 15.91
C GLN A 24 -1.36 -23.11 17.05
N GLY A 25 -0.24 -23.20 17.78
CA GLY A 25 0.13 -22.16 18.75
C GLY A 25 0.14 -20.77 18.09
N PRO A 26 0.13 -19.68 18.87
CA PRO A 26 0.09 -18.33 18.31
C PRO A 26 1.23 -18.14 17.29
N ALA A 27 0.88 -17.70 16.09
CA ALA A 27 1.87 -17.44 15.05
C ALA A 27 2.89 -16.39 15.51
N PRO A 28 4.16 -16.48 15.09
CA PRO A 28 5.13 -15.43 15.38
C PRO A 28 4.66 -14.06 14.87
N VAL A 29 4.94 -13.00 15.64
CA VAL A 29 4.51 -11.63 15.34
C VAL A 29 5.59 -10.88 14.59
N GLY A 30 5.23 -10.23 13.49
CA GLY A 30 6.15 -9.45 12.66
C GLY A 30 6.39 -8.06 13.24
N LEU A 31 7.58 -7.82 13.78
CA LEU A 31 7.97 -6.52 14.34
C LEU A 31 8.28 -5.49 13.26
N ALA A 32 7.82 -4.27 13.50
CA ALA A 32 8.19 -3.07 12.78
C ALA A 32 9.12 -2.21 13.63
N LEU A 33 10.39 -2.14 13.23
CA LEU A 33 11.41 -1.32 13.88
C LEU A 33 11.47 0.04 13.18
N GLU A 34 11.47 1.12 13.97
CA GLU A 34 11.60 2.49 13.45
C GLU A 34 12.75 3.23 14.15
N ILE A 35 13.57 3.91 13.36
CA ILE A 35 14.66 4.77 13.83
C ILE A 35 14.55 6.12 13.10
N ASN A 36 14.50 7.22 13.87
CA ASN A 36 14.45 8.58 13.35
C ASN A 36 15.64 9.38 13.90
N ASN A 37 16.49 9.92 13.03
CA ASN A 37 17.67 10.72 13.38
C ASN A 37 18.56 10.04 14.43
N GLY A 38 18.86 8.75 14.20
CA GLY A 38 19.65 7.93 15.12
C GLY A 38 18.96 7.54 16.44
N GLN A 39 17.69 7.90 16.64
CA GLN A 39 16.91 7.56 17.83
C GLN A 39 15.88 6.46 17.51
N GLY A 40 15.90 5.38 18.29
CA GLY A 40 14.91 4.31 18.15
C GLY A 40 13.55 4.71 18.71
N VAL A 41 12.49 4.47 17.94
CA VAL A 41 11.10 4.69 18.39
C VAL A 41 10.72 3.58 19.39
N PRO A 42 10.32 3.90 20.63
CA PRO A 42 10.05 2.89 21.65
C PRO A 42 9.05 1.82 21.20
N LEU A 43 9.39 0.56 21.48
CA LEU A 43 8.55 -0.60 21.23
C LEU A 43 7.85 -1.05 22.51
N LYS A 44 6.54 -1.24 22.41
CA LYS A 44 5.73 -1.93 23.42
C LYS A 44 5.44 -3.33 22.90
N LEU A 45 5.74 -4.37 23.65
CA LEU A 45 5.58 -5.76 23.22
C LEU A 45 4.80 -6.55 24.26
N GLN A 46 4.05 -7.58 23.87
CA GLN A 46 3.52 -8.54 24.84
C GLN A 46 4.62 -9.52 25.27
N ALA A 47 4.70 -9.81 26.58
CA ALA A 47 5.65 -10.79 27.08
C ALA A 47 5.28 -12.22 26.64
N GLY A 48 6.28 -13.09 26.46
CA GLY A 48 6.07 -14.51 26.13
C GLY A 48 5.71 -14.80 24.67
N GLN A 49 5.71 -13.79 23.80
CA GLN A 49 5.41 -13.92 22.38
C GLN A 49 6.69 -14.23 21.57
N GLU A 50 6.56 -15.06 20.52
CA GLU A 50 7.60 -15.20 19.50
C GLU A 50 7.47 -14.08 18.47
N PHE A 51 8.60 -13.49 18.09
CA PHE A 51 8.67 -12.40 17.12
C PHE A 51 9.55 -12.75 15.91
N PHE A 52 9.49 -11.95 14.86
CA PHE A 52 10.51 -11.87 13.83
C PHE A 52 10.58 -10.43 13.31
N ILE A 53 11.69 -10.03 12.68
CA ILE A 53 11.80 -8.67 12.12
C ILE A 53 11.13 -8.66 10.75
N ASN A 54 10.03 -7.92 10.62
CA ASN A 54 9.27 -7.83 9.37
C ASN A 54 9.47 -6.49 8.64
N ILE A 55 9.66 -5.41 9.40
CA ILE A 55 9.89 -4.06 8.87
C ILE A 55 11.05 -3.42 9.63
N ILE A 56 11.94 -2.75 8.90
CA ILE A 56 12.89 -1.77 9.44
C ILE A 56 12.75 -0.52 8.59
N ASP A 57 12.27 0.56 9.21
CA ASP A 57 12.25 1.90 8.60
C ASP A 57 13.26 2.79 9.35
N ILE A 58 14.30 3.25 8.66
CA ILE A 58 15.24 4.25 9.19
C ILE A 58 15.09 5.54 8.39
N ARG A 59 14.95 6.65 9.09
CA ARG A 59 14.90 8.00 8.54
C ARG A 59 15.97 8.86 9.19
N GLU A 60 16.83 9.46 8.37
CA GLU A 60 17.68 10.58 8.77
C GLU A 60 17.15 11.80 8.03
N HIS A 61 16.92 12.92 8.71
CA HIS A 61 16.50 14.15 8.06
C HIS A 61 17.11 15.37 8.74
N LEU A 62 17.42 16.39 7.93
CA LEU A 62 17.97 17.65 8.39
C LEU A 62 17.40 18.82 7.57
N LYS A 63 17.13 19.93 8.26
CA LYS A 63 16.76 21.18 7.59
C LYS A 63 18.01 21.83 7.02
N THR A 64 17.92 22.37 5.81
CA THR A 64 19.01 23.07 5.14
C THR A 64 18.62 24.51 4.83
N ALA A 65 19.63 25.37 4.64
CA ALA A 65 19.42 26.78 4.29
C ALA A 65 19.08 26.99 2.80
N GLY A 66 19.19 25.95 1.97
CA GLY A 66 18.98 25.99 0.53
C GLY A 66 18.88 24.60 -0.08
N ASP A 67 18.59 24.55 -1.38
CA ASP A 67 18.67 23.32 -2.18
C ASP A 67 20.15 22.95 -2.37
N THR A 68 20.64 22.07 -1.49
CA THR A 68 21.99 21.51 -1.52
C THR A 68 22.00 20.07 -2.08
N GLY A 69 20.86 19.62 -2.59
CA GLY A 69 20.60 18.24 -2.97
C GLY A 69 20.61 17.30 -1.77
N VAL A 70 21.78 16.75 -1.43
CA VAL A 70 21.95 15.82 -0.31
C VAL A 70 23.29 16.04 0.38
N ALA A 71 23.85 17.24 0.28
CA ALA A 71 25.20 17.53 0.76
C ALA A 71 25.32 17.47 2.28
N GLY A 72 24.28 17.90 3.00
CA GLY A 72 24.24 17.82 4.46
C GLY A 72 24.15 16.38 4.96
N LEU A 73 23.40 15.52 4.29
CA LEU A 73 23.29 14.09 4.60
C LEU A 73 24.66 13.41 4.53
N LYS A 74 25.55 13.81 3.62
CA LYS A 74 26.93 13.26 3.55
C LYS A 74 27.74 13.47 4.84
N GLN A 75 27.33 14.42 5.68
CA GLN A 75 27.98 14.75 6.95
C GLN A 75 27.19 14.24 8.16
N SER A 76 26.00 13.67 7.95
CA SER A 76 25.18 13.09 9.02
C SER A 76 25.86 11.89 9.68
N ALA A 77 25.55 11.63 10.95
CA ALA A 77 26.17 10.54 11.70
C ALA A 77 25.95 9.18 11.01
N LEU A 78 24.78 8.96 10.40
CA LEU A 78 24.44 7.70 9.73
C LEU A 78 25.10 7.54 8.36
N LEU A 79 25.50 8.61 7.67
CA LEU A 79 25.95 8.52 6.27
C LEU A 79 27.35 9.09 6.03
N THR A 80 27.98 9.63 7.06
CA THR A 80 29.37 10.12 6.99
C THR A 80 30.33 9.01 6.59
N GLY A 81 31.25 9.31 5.67
CA GLY A 81 32.23 8.35 5.15
C GLY A 81 31.70 7.35 4.12
N LEU A 82 30.39 7.34 3.81
CA LEU A 82 29.85 6.48 2.75
C LEU A 82 30.09 7.06 1.35
N SER A 83 30.33 6.21 0.36
CA SER A 83 30.50 6.64 -1.04
C SER A 83 29.16 6.96 -1.70
N TRP A 84 29.04 8.19 -2.20
CA TRP A 84 27.90 8.70 -2.97
C TRP A 84 28.11 8.61 -4.48
N ASP A 85 29.12 7.85 -4.92
CA ASP A 85 29.47 7.73 -6.33
C ASP A 85 28.38 7.00 -7.13
N GLY A 86 28.20 7.42 -8.39
CA GLY A 86 27.19 6.85 -9.29
C GLY A 86 25.75 7.25 -8.96
N MET A 87 25.56 8.25 -8.10
CA MET A 87 24.26 8.78 -7.75
C MET A 87 23.52 9.32 -8.99
N ARG A 88 22.23 9.01 -9.06
CA ARG A 88 21.28 9.52 -10.05
C ARG A 88 20.19 10.30 -9.34
N SER A 89 19.53 11.20 -10.06
CA SER A 89 18.39 11.91 -9.51
C SER A 89 17.22 11.98 -10.50
N GLU A 90 16.02 11.90 -9.93
CA GLU A 90 14.75 12.16 -10.61
C GLU A 90 13.96 13.13 -9.74
N GLU A 91 13.24 14.07 -10.34
CA GLU A 91 12.47 15.07 -9.60
C GLU A 91 11.03 15.14 -10.05
N GLU A 92 10.18 15.58 -9.14
CA GLU A 92 8.79 15.89 -9.41
C GLU A 92 8.27 16.95 -8.44
N PHE A 93 7.12 17.52 -8.81
CA PHE A 93 6.32 18.36 -7.93
C PHE A 93 5.15 17.54 -7.39
N VAL A 94 4.77 17.82 -6.15
CA VAL A 94 3.51 17.34 -5.58
C VAL A 94 2.40 18.19 -6.18
N ASP A 95 1.52 17.58 -6.97
CA ASP A 95 0.46 18.27 -7.69
C ASP A 95 -0.57 18.92 -6.76
N LEU A 96 -0.75 18.36 -5.56
CA LEU A 96 -1.59 18.93 -4.51
C LEU A 96 -0.89 20.13 -3.87
N ALA A 97 -1.54 21.30 -3.93
CA ALA A 97 -1.06 22.49 -3.25
C ALA A 97 -1.09 22.32 -1.72
N ASN A 98 -0.12 22.94 -1.06
CA ASN A 98 -0.07 23.08 0.39
C ASN A 98 -1.23 23.98 0.87
N PRO A 99 -1.59 23.96 2.17
CA PRO A 99 -2.67 24.80 2.70
C PRO A 99 -2.50 26.32 2.48
N ASP A 100 -1.27 26.79 2.31
CA ASP A 100 -0.95 28.19 2.00
C ASP A 100 -0.95 28.52 0.50
N GLY A 101 -1.31 27.56 -0.36
CA GLY A 101 -1.32 27.67 -1.82
C GLY A 101 0.04 27.46 -2.48
N SER A 102 1.11 27.22 -1.72
CA SER A 102 2.42 26.88 -2.27
C SER A 102 2.49 25.42 -2.72
N PHE A 103 3.59 25.04 -3.37
CA PHE A 103 3.84 23.68 -3.83
C PHE A 103 5.11 23.10 -3.21
N THR A 104 5.19 21.77 -3.21
CA THR A 104 6.37 21.05 -2.74
C THR A 104 7.02 20.34 -3.92
N ARG A 105 8.32 20.57 -4.13
CA ARG A 105 9.15 19.78 -5.04
C ARG A 105 9.94 18.74 -4.25
N ARG A 106 10.05 17.53 -4.79
CA ARG A 106 10.89 16.46 -4.26
C ARG A 106 11.81 15.92 -5.35
N ARG A 107 13.11 15.88 -5.04
CA ARG A 107 14.14 15.26 -5.90
C ARG A 107 14.69 14.03 -5.20
N PHE A 108 14.44 12.88 -5.79
CA PHE A 108 14.90 11.60 -5.29
C PHE A 108 16.30 11.32 -5.80
N TYR A 109 17.18 10.88 -4.91
CA TYR A 109 18.53 10.46 -5.19
C TYR A 109 18.66 8.95 -4.99
N THR A 110 19.18 8.28 -6.02
CA THR A 110 19.26 6.83 -6.11
C THR A 110 20.66 6.39 -6.58
N ALA A 111 20.91 5.08 -6.59
CA ALA A 111 22.08 4.45 -7.22
C ALA A 111 23.47 4.83 -6.66
N ALA A 112 23.55 5.61 -5.57
CA ALA A 112 24.80 5.82 -4.85
C ALA A 112 25.44 4.48 -4.43
N ALA A 113 26.76 4.40 -4.39
CA ALA A 113 27.47 3.16 -4.07
C ALA A 113 26.98 2.52 -2.76
N TRP A 114 26.75 3.31 -1.72
CA TRP A 114 26.23 2.83 -0.44
C TRP A 114 24.82 2.25 -0.51
N MET A 115 23.98 2.73 -1.43
CA MET A 115 22.61 2.22 -1.63
C MET A 115 22.59 0.85 -2.30
N LYS A 116 23.63 0.54 -3.09
CA LYS A 116 23.69 -0.69 -3.91
C LYS A 116 24.51 -1.81 -3.30
N GLN A 117 25.45 -1.47 -2.41
CA GLN A 117 26.39 -2.43 -1.85
C GLN A 117 25.70 -3.40 -0.88
N ALA A 118 26.20 -4.62 -0.84
CA ALA A 118 25.70 -5.61 0.11
C ALA A 118 25.98 -5.15 1.54
N SER A 119 24.95 -5.21 2.39
CA SER A 119 25.07 -4.86 3.80
C SER A 119 24.12 -5.69 4.66
N THR A 120 24.31 -5.61 5.97
CA THR A 120 23.47 -6.31 6.95
C THR A 120 23.07 -5.38 8.09
N PHE A 121 21.90 -5.65 8.67
CA PHE A 121 21.51 -5.13 9.97
C PHE A 121 21.58 -6.25 11.01
N THR A 122 22.26 -6.01 12.12
CA THR A 122 22.28 -6.91 13.27
C THR A 122 21.43 -6.34 14.38
N ILE A 123 20.44 -7.11 14.84
CA ILE A 123 19.53 -6.75 15.92
C ILE A 123 19.89 -7.58 17.14
N THR A 124 20.35 -6.94 18.21
CA THR A 124 20.77 -7.59 19.45
C THR A 124 19.84 -7.18 20.60
N PRO A 125 19.07 -8.10 21.20
CA PRO A 125 18.30 -7.82 22.40
C PRO A 125 19.21 -7.61 23.61
N LEU A 126 19.00 -6.51 24.34
CA LEU A 126 19.80 -6.11 25.50
C LEU A 126 18.93 -5.94 26.74
N ASP A 127 19.48 -6.22 27.91
CA ASP A 127 18.90 -5.83 29.20
C ASP A 127 19.20 -4.36 29.55
N ALA A 128 18.72 -3.92 30.72
CA ALA A 128 18.94 -2.56 31.20
C ALA A 128 20.42 -2.21 31.50
N LYS A 129 21.30 -3.22 31.62
CA LYS A 129 22.74 -3.06 31.83
C LYS A 129 23.53 -3.12 30.52
N GLY A 130 22.87 -3.35 29.39
CA GLY A 130 23.48 -3.51 28.07
C GLY A 130 24.04 -4.92 27.79
N ALA A 131 23.71 -5.92 28.63
CA ALA A 131 24.09 -7.30 28.37
C ALA A 131 23.08 -7.95 27.40
N ALA A 132 23.58 -8.80 26.49
CA ALA A 132 22.72 -9.48 25.53
C ALA A 132 21.79 -10.48 26.24
N THR A 133 20.49 -10.40 25.96
CA THR A 133 19.49 -11.30 26.57
C THR A 133 19.12 -12.48 25.66
N ALA A 134 19.38 -12.37 24.36
CA ALA A 134 19.10 -13.43 23.39
C ALA A 134 20.09 -13.37 22.20
N LYS A 135 20.06 -14.40 21.36
CA LYS A 135 20.89 -14.45 20.15
C LYS A 135 20.55 -13.28 19.22
N PRO A 136 21.56 -12.58 18.64
CA PRO A 136 21.30 -11.57 17.62
C PRO A 136 20.66 -12.16 16.37
N VAL A 137 19.78 -11.37 15.74
CA VAL A 137 19.18 -11.66 14.43
C VAL A 137 19.91 -10.85 13.37
N VAL A 138 20.18 -11.46 12.21
CA VAL A 138 20.91 -10.81 11.12
C VAL A 138 20.05 -10.69 9.87
N ILE A 139 19.74 -9.44 9.50
CA ILE A 139 18.97 -9.11 8.31
C ILE A 139 19.94 -8.81 7.17
N LYS A 140 19.96 -9.68 6.16
CA LYS A 140 20.82 -9.57 4.97
C LYS A 140 20.07 -8.82 3.88
N LEU A 141 20.62 -7.70 3.43
CA LEU A 141 20.01 -6.92 2.35
C LEU A 141 20.38 -7.45 0.96
N GLY A 142 21.55 -8.07 0.82
CA GLY A 142 22.08 -8.40 -0.50
C GLY A 142 22.43 -7.15 -1.30
N LYS A 143 22.71 -7.32 -2.60
CA LYS A 143 22.98 -6.20 -3.53
C LYS A 143 21.67 -5.74 -4.17
N ASP A 144 21.52 -4.45 -4.44
CA ASP A 144 20.28 -3.89 -5.00
C ASP A 144 19.93 -4.51 -6.37
N ALA A 145 20.92 -4.75 -7.22
CA ALA A 145 20.74 -5.29 -8.58
C ALA A 145 20.46 -6.80 -8.67
N THR A 146 20.54 -7.56 -7.57
CA THR A 146 20.31 -9.00 -7.61
C THR A 146 19.60 -9.45 -6.34
N GLY A 147 18.27 -9.47 -6.37
CA GLY A 147 17.49 -10.10 -5.30
C GLY A 147 17.84 -11.58 -5.23
N LYS A 148 18.41 -12.02 -4.10
CA LYS A 148 18.74 -13.44 -3.89
C LYS A 148 17.70 -14.10 -2.98
N PHE A 149 17.59 -15.42 -3.07
CA PHE A 149 16.80 -16.20 -2.11
C PHE A 149 17.30 -15.99 -0.67
N ALA A 150 18.61 -15.80 -0.50
CA ALA A 150 19.25 -15.58 0.80
C ALA A 150 19.08 -14.16 1.38
N ASP A 151 18.48 -13.21 0.66
CA ASP A 151 18.15 -11.90 1.20
C ASP A 151 17.00 -12.05 2.21
N SER A 152 17.08 -11.37 3.35
CA SER A 152 16.09 -11.50 4.42
C SER A 152 14.76 -10.81 4.10
N MET A 153 14.78 -9.78 3.26
CA MET A 153 13.65 -8.87 3.01
C MET A 153 13.31 -8.81 1.52
N PHE A 154 12.02 -8.70 1.22
CA PHE A 154 11.55 -8.57 -0.16
C PHE A 154 11.76 -7.15 -0.70
N ILE A 155 11.35 -6.14 0.07
CA ILE A 155 11.59 -4.73 -0.26
C ILE A 155 12.86 -4.29 0.46
N ASN A 156 13.85 -3.84 -0.31
CA ASN A 156 15.06 -3.19 0.19
C ASN A 156 15.28 -1.91 -0.60
N ARG A 157 14.84 -0.77 -0.07
CA ARG A 157 15.00 0.53 -0.76
C ARG A 157 15.82 1.46 0.12
N LEU A 158 17.00 1.80 -0.37
CA LEU A 158 17.89 2.79 0.20
C LEU A 158 17.91 3.99 -0.75
N ARG A 159 17.51 5.17 -0.25
CA ARG A 159 17.27 6.37 -1.07
C ARG A 159 17.60 7.63 -0.26
N ALA A 160 17.77 8.74 -0.96
CA ALA A 160 17.76 10.07 -0.35
C ALA A 160 16.84 11.01 -1.13
N ILE A 161 16.40 12.10 -0.50
CA ILE A 161 15.42 13.04 -1.04
C ILE A 161 15.86 14.46 -0.66
N GLN A 162 15.87 15.36 -1.63
CA GLN A 162 15.80 16.80 -1.36
C GLN A 162 14.34 17.23 -1.45
N TRP A 163 13.84 17.79 -0.36
CA TRP A 163 12.58 18.51 -0.30
C TRP A 163 12.82 20.00 -0.51
N THR A 164 11.98 20.62 -1.31
CA THR A 164 11.90 22.07 -1.46
C THR A 164 10.45 22.46 -1.30
N TYR A 165 10.17 23.15 -0.19
CA TYR A 165 8.84 23.64 0.13
C TYR A 165 8.69 25.08 -0.38
N ASP A 166 7.51 25.66 -0.21
CA ASP A 166 7.21 27.06 -0.56
C ASP A 166 7.43 27.39 -2.06
N CYS A 167 7.32 26.41 -2.96
CA CYS A 167 7.43 26.66 -4.39
C CYS A 167 6.21 27.45 -4.88
N GLN A 168 6.44 28.45 -5.74
CA GLN A 168 5.39 29.33 -6.26
C GLN A 168 4.44 28.63 -7.25
N SER A 169 4.93 27.58 -7.92
CA SER A 169 4.15 26.79 -8.87
C SER A 169 4.77 25.39 -9.04
N LEU A 170 4.06 24.51 -9.77
CA LEU A 170 4.51 23.17 -10.17
C LEU A 170 5.75 23.14 -11.08
N THR A 171 6.33 24.29 -11.41
CA THR A 171 7.56 24.39 -12.22
C THR A 171 8.55 25.42 -11.69
N ASN A 172 8.27 26.09 -10.56
CA ASN A 172 9.10 27.18 -10.07
C ASN A 172 9.21 27.19 -8.54
N CYS A 173 10.43 26.97 -8.04
CA CYS A 173 10.79 27.10 -6.63
C CYS A 173 11.69 28.31 -6.35
N ALA A 174 11.77 29.29 -7.26
CA ALA A 174 12.48 30.53 -7.01
C ALA A 174 11.87 31.24 -5.79
N GLY A 175 12.70 31.57 -4.81
CA GLY A 175 12.27 32.20 -3.57
C GLY A 175 11.79 31.25 -2.47
N ALA A 176 11.84 29.94 -2.69
CA ALA A 176 11.61 28.93 -1.65
C ALA A 176 12.54 29.17 -0.44
N LYS A 177 12.01 28.99 0.78
CA LYS A 177 12.72 29.29 2.03
C LYS A 177 12.91 28.08 2.94
N ALA A 178 12.10 27.05 2.77
CA ALA A 178 12.21 25.81 3.52
C ALA A 178 12.74 24.65 2.65
N PHE A 179 13.80 24.02 3.14
CA PHE A 179 14.48 22.90 2.51
C PHE A 179 14.77 21.82 3.56
N GLU A 180 14.60 20.56 3.16
CA GLU A 180 14.94 19.40 3.99
C GLU A 180 15.66 18.37 3.12
N GLU A 181 16.73 17.78 3.65
CA GLU A 181 17.31 16.56 3.10
C GLU A 181 16.85 15.37 3.94
N GLU A 182 16.45 14.28 3.30
CA GLU A 182 15.96 13.05 3.96
C GLU A 182 16.68 11.83 3.37
N ALA A 183 17.22 10.94 4.20
CA ALA A 183 17.64 9.61 3.80
C ALA A 183 16.69 8.56 4.36
N LEU A 184 16.39 7.55 3.55
CA LEU A 184 15.41 6.51 3.82
C LEU A 184 16.00 5.13 3.62
N PHE A 185 15.77 4.27 4.62
CA PHE A 185 16.05 2.85 4.58
C PHE A 185 14.74 2.14 4.80
N GLU A 186 14.17 1.58 3.74
CA GLU A 186 12.87 0.91 3.77
C GLU A 186 13.08 -0.57 3.50
N LEU A 187 13.09 -1.36 4.57
CA LEU A 187 13.28 -2.81 4.54
C LEU A 187 11.99 -3.48 4.98
N ARG A 188 11.35 -4.27 4.11
CA ARG A 188 10.03 -4.83 4.41
C ARG A 188 9.81 -6.23 3.87
N HIS A 189 8.90 -6.90 4.57
CA HIS A 189 8.36 -8.21 4.26
C HIS A 189 9.46 -9.26 4.29
N ALA A 190 9.63 -9.87 5.47
CA ALA A 190 10.60 -10.92 5.68
C ALA A 190 10.28 -12.10 4.74
N LYS A 191 11.21 -12.46 3.86
CA LYS A 191 11.01 -13.52 2.85
C LYS A 191 10.83 -14.88 3.49
N LEU A 192 11.64 -15.15 4.52
CA LEU A 192 11.57 -16.33 5.36
C LEU A 192 11.48 -15.87 6.82
N PRO A 193 10.37 -16.09 7.54
CA PRO A 193 10.23 -15.76 8.97
C PRO A 193 11.14 -16.56 9.91
N ALA A 194 12.16 -17.26 9.38
CA ALA A 194 12.82 -18.38 10.04
C ALA A 194 13.73 -17.97 11.21
N GLU A 195 14.24 -16.73 11.26
CA GLU A 195 14.93 -16.22 12.45
C GLU A 195 13.93 -15.65 13.44
N LYS A 196 13.25 -16.57 14.12
CA LYS A 196 12.41 -16.25 15.27
C LYS A 196 13.26 -15.61 16.36
N LEU A 197 12.70 -14.55 16.94
CA LEU A 197 13.23 -13.76 18.02
C LEU A 197 12.35 -13.98 19.24
N VAL A 198 12.84 -14.74 20.22
CA VAL A 198 12.20 -14.85 21.52
C VAL A 198 12.88 -13.84 22.45
N LEU A 199 12.11 -12.89 22.96
CA LEU A 199 12.62 -11.84 23.84
C LEU A 199 12.32 -12.22 25.30
N PRO A 200 13.35 -12.47 26.12
CA PRO A 200 13.14 -12.66 27.56
C PRO A 200 12.51 -11.42 28.20
N GLY A 201 11.74 -11.61 29.27
CA GLY A 201 11.07 -10.49 29.96
C GLY A 201 12.02 -9.42 30.54
N GLY A 202 13.31 -9.71 30.65
CA GLY A 202 14.35 -8.76 31.07
C GLY A 202 14.94 -7.91 29.93
N THR A 203 14.53 -8.11 28.68
CA THR A 203 14.96 -7.25 27.56
C THR A 203 14.43 -5.84 27.73
N ALA A 204 15.31 -4.85 27.74
CA ALA A 204 14.99 -3.43 27.87
C ALA A 204 15.24 -2.64 26.57
N ALA A 205 15.99 -3.19 25.61
CA ALA A 205 16.24 -2.54 24.32
C ALA A 205 16.57 -3.55 23.21
N LEU A 206 16.36 -3.14 21.95
CA LEU A 206 16.97 -3.76 20.78
C LEU A 206 18.08 -2.84 20.26
N GLN A 207 19.32 -3.33 20.23
CA GLN A 207 20.42 -2.64 19.57
C GLN A 207 20.41 -2.98 18.08
N VAL A 208 20.30 -1.97 17.23
CA VAL A 208 20.37 -2.08 15.77
C VAL A 208 21.74 -1.57 15.32
N ARG A 209 22.51 -2.41 14.63
CA ARG A 209 23.81 -2.04 14.02
C ARG A 209 23.76 -2.31 12.53
N TRP A 210 24.12 -1.30 11.73
CA TRP A 210 24.29 -1.44 10.29
C TRP A 210 25.75 -1.72 9.95
N SER A 211 26.02 -2.69 9.09
CA SER A 211 27.39 -3.11 8.76
C SER A 211 28.24 -2.04 8.07
N LEU A 212 27.60 -1.03 7.45
CA LEU A 212 28.30 0.07 6.78
C LEU A 212 28.60 1.23 7.73
N GLN A 213 28.02 1.21 8.93
CA GLN A 213 28.31 2.14 10.02
C GLN A 213 28.43 1.38 11.35
N PRO A 214 29.43 0.50 11.51
CA PRO A 214 29.48 -0.41 12.66
C PRO A 214 29.65 0.31 14.01
N ALA A 215 30.20 1.52 14.00
CA ALA A 215 30.36 2.37 15.18
C ALA A 215 29.05 3.06 15.61
N GLN A 216 28.07 3.20 14.70
CA GLN A 216 26.79 3.86 14.96
C GLN A 216 25.72 2.81 15.26
N ALA A 217 25.66 2.39 16.53
CA ALA A 217 24.60 1.51 17.01
C ALA A 217 23.46 2.32 17.61
N THR A 218 22.23 2.02 17.20
CA THR A 218 21.03 2.67 17.74
C THR A 218 20.31 1.73 18.71
N LEU A 219 19.86 2.27 19.84
CA LEU A 219 19.00 1.54 20.77
C LEU A 219 17.54 1.88 20.49
N ILE A 220 16.72 0.85 20.38
CA ILE A 220 15.27 0.94 20.38
C ILE A 220 14.78 0.48 21.76
N PRO A 221 14.24 1.37 22.60
CA PRO A 221 13.73 0.98 23.91
C PRO A 221 12.60 -0.05 23.79
N VAL A 222 12.59 -1.06 24.66
CA VAL A 222 11.56 -2.10 24.71
C VAL A 222 10.88 -2.05 26.08
N THR A 223 9.55 -2.09 26.06
CA THR A 223 8.72 -2.24 27.26
C THR A 223 7.73 -3.37 27.06
N PHE A 224 7.56 -4.21 28.07
CA PHE A 224 6.60 -5.30 28.02
C PHE A 224 5.25 -4.89 28.62
N VAL A 225 4.17 -5.23 27.93
CA VAL A 225 2.78 -5.04 28.35
C VAL A 225 2.27 -6.39 28.86
N ALA A 226 1.94 -6.46 30.15
CA ALA A 226 1.48 -7.70 30.78
C ALA A 226 0.03 -8.06 30.40
N ASN A 227 -0.86 -7.07 30.39
CA ASN A 227 -2.28 -7.24 30.11
C ASN A 227 -2.68 -6.38 28.90
N ALA A 228 -2.33 -6.84 27.71
CA ALA A 228 -2.72 -6.20 26.47
C ALA A 228 -4.25 -6.27 26.29
N GLU A 229 -4.90 -5.16 25.94
CA GLU A 229 -6.36 -5.12 25.77
C GLU A 229 -6.83 -5.95 24.57
N TYR A 230 -6.01 -6.00 23.53
CA TYR A 230 -6.26 -6.71 22.29
C TYR A 230 -5.12 -7.68 22.00
N ALA A 231 -5.42 -8.74 21.25
CA ALA A 231 -4.40 -9.63 20.70
C ALA A 231 -3.66 -8.98 19.52
N TYR A 232 -2.54 -9.57 19.12
CA TYR A 232 -1.89 -9.31 17.84
C TYR A 232 -2.75 -9.78 16.65
N GLY A 233 -2.34 -9.41 15.44
CA GLY A 233 -3.06 -9.71 14.20
C GLY A 233 -4.13 -8.70 13.87
N TYR A 234 -4.64 -8.76 12.65
CA TYR A 234 -5.65 -7.82 12.17
C TYR A 234 -6.52 -8.46 11.10
N ALA A 235 -7.84 -8.35 11.27
CA ALA A 235 -8.82 -8.85 10.33
C ALA A 235 -9.94 -7.83 10.12
N ILE A 236 -10.59 -7.95 8.96
CA ILE A 236 -11.72 -7.12 8.56
C ILE A 236 -12.87 -8.05 8.19
N ASP A 237 -14.07 -7.69 8.63
CA ASP A 237 -15.30 -8.30 8.17
C ASP A 237 -16.26 -7.26 7.57
N ILE A 238 -17.11 -7.73 6.65
CA ILE A 238 -18.08 -6.92 5.91
C ILE A 238 -19.43 -7.63 5.97
N GLU A 239 -20.40 -6.99 6.61
CA GLU A 239 -21.78 -7.46 6.70
C GLU A 239 -22.67 -6.66 5.74
N SER A 240 -23.49 -7.33 4.93
CA SER A 240 -24.52 -6.65 4.12
C SER A 240 -25.73 -6.32 4.98
N LEU A 241 -26.10 -5.04 5.05
CA LEU A 241 -27.27 -4.57 5.80
C LEU A 241 -28.50 -4.44 4.91
N THR A 242 -28.33 -4.11 3.63
CA THR A 242 -29.43 -4.18 2.66
C THR A 242 -29.65 -5.65 2.31
N PRO A 243 -30.86 -6.22 2.51
CA PRO A 243 -31.14 -7.59 2.10
C PRO A 243 -31.26 -7.69 0.58
N PRO A 244 -30.80 -8.79 -0.04
CA PRO A 244 -31.09 -9.05 -1.45
C PRO A 244 -32.58 -9.35 -1.67
N ARG A 245 -33.00 -9.33 -2.93
CA ARG A 245 -34.30 -9.84 -3.36
C ARG A 245 -34.41 -11.34 -3.05
N ALA A 246 -35.62 -11.88 -3.17
CA ALA A 246 -35.90 -13.29 -2.91
C ALA A 246 -35.06 -14.27 -3.77
N ASP A 247 -34.60 -13.83 -4.95
CA ASP A 247 -33.71 -14.59 -5.83
C ASP A 247 -32.22 -14.47 -5.49
N GLY A 248 -31.88 -13.77 -4.40
CA GLY A 248 -30.50 -13.54 -3.96
C GLY A 248 -29.77 -12.41 -4.68
N THR A 249 -30.46 -11.62 -5.50
CA THR A 249 -29.86 -10.51 -6.28
C THR A 249 -30.24 -9.13 -5.77
N TYR A 250 -29.45 -8.12 -6.13
CA TYR A 250 -29.79 -6.71 -5.99
C TYR A 250 -30.24 -6.11 -7.32
N ALA A 251 -31.14 -5.13 -7.27
CA ALA A 251 -31.51 -4.36 -8.46
C ALA A 251 -30.40 -3.34 -8.81
N PRO A 252 -30.15 -3.08 -10.11
CA PRO A 252 -29.67 -1.76 -10.52
C PRO A 252 -30.55 -0.64 -9.92
N GLY A 253 -29.95 0.50 -9.57
CA GLY A 253 -30.63 1.62 -8.90
C GLY A 253 -30.75 1.50 -7.37
N THR A 254 -30.26 0.42 -6.76
CA THR A 254 -30.41 0.18 -5.31
C THR A 254 -29.28 0.82 -4.49
N ASN A 255 -29.64 1.38 -3.33
CA ASN A 255 -28.69 1.72 -2.27
C ASN A 255 -28.31 0.47 -1.46
N LEU A 256 -27.04 0.08 -1.52
CA LEU A 256 -26.50 -1.08 -0.81
C LEU A 256 -25.72 -0.62 0.41
N SER A 257 -26.22 -0.94 1.60
CA SER A 257 -25.59 -0.58 2.86
C SER A 257 -24.86 -1.78 3.46
N PHE A 258 -23.70 -1.51 4.05
CA PHE A 258 -22.81 -2.49 4.64
C PHE A 258 -22.32 -2.01 5.99
N ARG A 259 -21.86 -2.94 6.83
CA ARG A 259 -21.14 -2.65 8.08
C ARG A 259 -19.72 -3.20 8.01
N LEU A 260 -18.77 -2.35 8.34
CA LEU A 260 -17.38 -2.68 8.59
C LEU A 260 -17.21 -3.11 10.05
N THR A 261 -16.57 -4.26 10.26
CA THR A 261 -16.09 -4.67 11.58
C THR A 261 -14.59 -4.95 11.51
N GLN A 262 -13.78 -4.23 12.29
CA GLN A 262 -12.34 -4.47 12.43
C GLN A 262 -12.06 -5.31 13.68
N LEU A 263 -11.24 -6.34 13.54
CA LEU A 263 -11.01 -7.38 14.54
C LEU A 263 -9.50 -7.57 14.79
N ASP A 264 -9.12 -7.95 16.01
CA ASP A 264 -7.78 -8.50 16.28
C ASP A 264 -7.67 -9.97 15.82
N GLY A 265 -6.47 -10.56 15.96
CA GLY A 265 -6.23 -11.96 15.60
C GLY A 265 -6.96 -12.99 16.47
N ALA A 266 -7.55 -12.58 17.60
CA ALA A 266 -8.42 -13.42 18.42
C ALA A 266 -9.91 -13.24 18.08
N GLY A 267 -10.25 -12.37 17.11
CA GLY A 267 -11.62 -12.07 16.70
C GLY A 267 -12.34 -11.05 17.60
N LYS A 268 -11.63 -10.36 18.51
CA LYS A 268 -12.22 -9.28 19.32
C LYS A 268 -12.35 -8.02 18.47
N ARG A 269 -13.51 -7.36 18.56
CA ARG A 269 -13.78 -6.09 17.88
C ARG A 269 -12.88 -4.97 18.41
N LEU A 270 -12.35 -4.17 17.48
CA LEU A 270 -11.39 -3.08 17.73
C LEU A 270 -12.05 -1.70 17.90
N HIS A 271 -13.37 -1.62 17.82
CA HIS A 271 -14.16 -0.39 17.99
C HIS A 271 -15.59 -0.75 18.43
N PRO A 272 -16.34 0.17 19.06
CA PRO A 272 -17.76 -0.04 19.32
C PRO A 272 -18.57 -0.23 18.03
N GLN A 273 -19.73 -0.89 18.13
CA GLN A 273 -20.66 -0.95 17.00
C GLN A 273 -21.24 0.43 16.69
N GLY A 274 -21.33 0.77 15.41
CA GLY A 274 -21.90 2.04 14.94
C GLY A 274 -20.89 3.17 14.83
N SER A 275 -19.67 3.02 15.35
CA SER A 275 -18.65 4.07 15.36
C SER A 275 -17.25 3.51 15.15
N LEU A 276 -16.47 4.22 14.34
CA LEU A 276 -15.02 4.14 14.31
C LEU A 276 -14.43 5.33 15.10
N PRO A 277 -13.14 5.27 15.50
CA PRO A 277 -12.46 6.44 16.04
C PRO A 277 -12.55 7.64 15.10
N THR A 278 -12.64 8.85 15.63
CA THR A 278 -12.49 10.07 14.84
C THR A 278 -11.06 10.21 14.32
N PHE A 279 -10.85 11.05 13.30
CA PHE A 279 -9.50 11.32 12.83
C PHE A 279 -8.63 11.98 13.90
N ASN A 280 -9.20 12.87 14.71
CA ASN A 280 -8.51 13.49 15.84
C ASN A 280 -8.11 12.47 16.91
N GLU A 281 -8.98 11.51 17.26
CA GLU A 281 -8.60 10.44 18.19
C GLU A 281 -7.47 9.57 17.66
N PHE A 282 -7.46 9.29 16.36
CA PHE A 282 -6.33 8.64 15.69
C PHE A 282 -5.06 9.48 15.77
N ARG A 283 -5.11 10.74 15.33
CA ARG A 283 -3.96 11.66 15.24
C ARG A 283 -3.36 11.96 16.62
N ASP A 284 -4.22 12.15 17.62
CA ASP A 284 -3.82 12.46 19.00
C ASP A 284 -3.39 11.21 19.79
N GLY A 285 -3.37 10.02 19.16
CA GLY A 285 -2.94 8.77 19.80
C GLY A 285 -3.91 8.20 20.83
N LYS A 286 -5.19 8.61 20.80
CA LYS A 286 -6.26 8.12 21.70
C LYS A 286 -6.85 6.78 21.25
N ASN A 287 -6.62 6.40 19.98
CA ASN A 287 -7.00 5.10 19.44
C ASN A 287 -6.08 3.98 19.94
N THR A 288 -6.41 3.39 21.09
CA THR A 288 -5.63 2.31 21.74
C THR A 288 -5.62 1.00 20.95
N ALA A 289 -6.64 0.76 20.12
CA ALA A 289 -6.76 -0.43 19.28
C ALA A 289 -5.76 -0.44 18.11
N GLY A 290 -5.16 0.70 17.78
CA GLY A 290 -4.12 0.81 16.77
C GLY A 290 -4.62 0.92 15.33
N LEU A 291 -5.93 1.13 15.11
CA LEU A 291 -6.49 1.36 13.77
C LEU A 291 -5.82 2.59 13.12
N GLN A 292 -5.57 2.54 11.82
CA GLN A 292 -4.89 3.62 11.12
C GLN A 292 -5.80 4.29 10.09
N TYR A 293 -5.61 5.60 9.92
CA TYR A 293 -6.19 6.40 8.84
C TYR A 293 -5.12 6.99 7.94
N TYR A 294 -5.57 7.70 6.91
CA TYR A 294 -4.71 8.38 5.97
C TYR A 294 -3.74 9.34 6.68
N ARG A 295 -2.44 9.24 6.39
CA ARG A 295 -1.39 10.12 6.94
C ARG A 295 -0.67 10.97 5.89
N GLY A 296 -1.18 11.00 4.66
CA GLY A 296 -0.45 11.64 3.55
C GLY A 296 -0.29 13.15 3.70
N PHE A 297 -1.13 13.80 4.52
CA PHE A 297 -1.01 15.24 4.82
C PHE A 297 0.19 15.54 5.73
N GLU A 298 0.44 14.73 6.75
CA GLU A 298 1.57 14.90 7.67
C GLU A 298 2.83 14.16 7.22
N GLU A 299 2.67 13.09 6.45
CA GLU A 299 3.75 12.22 5.99
C GLU A 299 3.59 11.88 4.49
N PRO A 300 3.91 12.84 3.59
CA PRO A 300 3.69 12.68 2.15
C PRO A 300 4.39 11.45 1.57
N ALA A 301 3.63 10.50 1.02
CA ALA A 301 4.18 9.30 0.40
C ALA A 301 4.52 9.52 -1.09
N ALA A 302 5.36 8.64 -1.63
CA ALA A 302 5.57 8.49 -3.08
C ALA A 302 5.45 7.00 -3.43
N ALA A 303 4.74 6.68 -4.52
CA ALA A 303 4.35 5.31 -4.85
C ALA A 303 5.52 4.29 -4.77
N TYR A 304 6.70 4.68 -5.26
CA TYR A 304 7.90 3.84 -5.19
C TYR A 304 9.05 4.43 -4.34
N TYR A 305 9.19 5.75 -4.28
CA TYR A 305 10.39 6.36 -3.72
C TYR A 305 10.31 6.71 -2.23
N ARG A 306 9.13 6.66 -1.62
CA ARG A 306 8.98 7.00 -0.18
C ARG A 306 7.79 6.35 0.48
N ARG A 307 8.05 5.43 1.41
CA ARG A 307 7.19 5.01 2.55
C ARG A 307 5.68 4.89 2.28
N LYS A 308 5.28 4.41 1.09
CA LYS A 308 3.86 4.29 0.70
C LYS A 308 3.02 3.42 1.65
N HIS A 309 3.62 2.46 2.36
CA HIS A 309 2.93 1.67 3.38
C HIS A 309 2.41 2.52 4.56
N ARG A 310 3.01 3.69 4.83
CA ARG A 310 2.59 4.63 5.90
C ARG A 310 1.42 5.52 5.52
N GLU A 311 1.00 5.49 4.26
CA GLU A 311 -0.23 6.15 3.84
C GLU A 311 -1.44 5.63 4.62
N ARG A 312 -1.48 4.32 4.94
CA ARG A 312 -2.37 3.69 5.95
C ARG A 312 -3.87 3.97 5.79
N MET A 313 -4.31 4.26 4.57
CA MET A 313 -5.70 4.59 4.25
C MET A 313 -6.67 3.43 4.56
N LEU A 314 -7.75 3.72 5.29
CA LEU A 314 -8.92 2.86 5.44
C LEU A 314 -9.96 3.25 4.37
N MET A 315 -10.35 2.29 3.54
CA MET A 315 -11.22 2.55 2.38
C MET A 315 -12.10 1.32 2.09
N ALA A 316 -13.34 1.59 1.67
CA ALA A 316 -14.25 0.62 1.07
C ALA A 316 -14.44 0.92 -0.41
N GLN A 317 -14.72 -0.09 -1.21
CA GLN A 317 -15.14 0.07 -2.61
C GLN A 317 -16.23 -0.93 -2.99
N ILE A 318 -16.93 -0.62 -4.08
CA ILE A 318 -17.67 -1.57 -4.91
C ILE A 318 -17.12 -1.51 -6.34
N ILE A 319 -17.02 -2.66 -7.01
CA ILE A 319 -16.58 -2.74 -8.41
C ILE A 319 -17.26 -3.90 -9.14
N GLY A 320 -17.70 -3.66 -10.38
CA GLY A 320 -18.19 -4.73 -11.25
C GLY A 320 -18.92 -4.26 -12.52
N PRO A 321 -19.45 -5.21 -13.32
CA PRO A 321 -19.41 -6.65 -13.06
C PRO A 321 -18.00 -7.23 -13.34
N VAL A 322 -17.59 -8.24 -12.56
CA VAL A 322 -16.17 -8.68 -12.52
C VAL A 322 -15.66 -9.32 -13.83
N HIS A 323 -16.55 -9.86 -14.66
CA HIS A 323 -16.19 -10.43 -15.96
C HIS A 323 -15.83 -9.37 -17.02
N GLN A 324 -16.10 -8.10 -16.74
CA GLN A 324 -15.78 -6.96 -17.61
C GLN A 324 -14.63 -6.10 -17.07
N LEU A 325 -13.93 -6.56 -16.03
CA LEU A 325 -12.86 -5.77 -15.41
C LEU A 325 -11.82 -5.31 -16.42
N ALA A 326 -11.56 -4.01 -16.36
CA ALA A 326 -10.58 -3.31 -17.16
C ALA A 326 -9.95 -2.21 -16.30
N PRO A 327 -8.80 -1.64 -16.72
CA PRO A 327 -8.26 -0.44 -16.10
C PRO A 327 -9.29 0.69 -16.09
N ILE A 328 -9.46 1.34 -14.95
CA ILE A 328 -10.31 2.53 -14.83
C ILE A 328 -9.58 3.72 -15.42
N ARG A 329 -10.27 4.47 -16.29
CA ARG A 329 -9.73 5.65 -16.98
C ARG A 329 -10.42 6.92 -16.54
N SER A 330 -11.60 6.81 -15.94
CA SER A 330 -12.25 7.93 -15.25
C SER A 330 -11.29 8.52 -14.22
N ILE A 331 -11.13 9.84 -14.27
CA ILE A 331 -10.24 10.58 -13.38
C ILE A 331 -11.12 11.25 -12.34
N VAL A 332 -10.85 10.97 -11.07
CA VAL A 332 -11.56 11.59 -9.95
C VAL A 332 -10.93 12.94 -9.67
N GLN A 333 -11.75 13.99 -9.66
CA GLN A 333 -11.27 15.35 -9.44
C GLN A 333 -11.13 15.63 -7.95
N LEU A 334 -10.25 16.56 -7.56
CA LEU A 334 -10.06 16.91 -6.13
C LEU A 334 -11.36 17.43 -5.52
N GLU A 335 -12.17 18.14 -6.31
CA GLU A 335 -13.46 18.67 -5.93
C GLU A 335 -14.45 17.57 -5.52
N ASP A 336 -14.32 16.36 -6.08
CA ASP A 336 -15.16 15.20 -5.69
C ASP A 336 -14.84 14.70 -4.26
N PHE A 337 -13.64 15.00 -3.75
CA PHE A 337 -13.24 14.70 -2.36
C PHE A 337 -13.63 15.81 -1.38
N LEU A 338 -13.81 17.04 -1.87
CA LEU A 338 -14.20 18.20 -1.07
C LEU A 338 -15.72 18.45 -1.07
N GLY A 339 -16.44 17.85 -2.03
CA GLY A 339 -17.88 17.96 -2.16
C GLY A 339 -18.66 17.24 -1.06
N SER A 340 -19.99 17.40 -1.05
CA SER A 340 -20.87 16.82 -0.03
C SER A 340 -21.08 15.30 -0.16
N ASN A 341 -20.54 14.67 -1.20
CA ASN A 341 -20.71 13.25 -1.42
C ASN A 341 -19.75 12.45 -0.55
N VAL A 342 -20.30 11.57 0.28
CA VAL A 342 -19.53 10.67 1.15
C VAL A 342 -18.75 9.63 0.35
N THR A 343 -19.21 9.32 -0.87
CA THR A 343 -18.61 8.36 -1.79
C THR A 343 -18.15 9.01 -3.09
N GLN A 344 -17.14 8.43 -3.73
CA GLN A 344 -16.56 8.91 -4.98
C GLN A 344 -16.78 7.88 -6.08
N LYS A 345 -17.45 8.31 -7.17
CA LYS A 345 -17.63 7.49 -8.38
C LYS A 345 -16.34 7.46 -9.17
N VAL A 346 -15.71 6.30 -9.19
CA VAL A 346 -14.37 6.12 -9.78
C VAL A 346 -14.39 5.35 -11.09
N GLY A 347 -15.35 4.45 -11.28
CA GLY A 347 -15.58 3.74 -12.54
C GLY A 347 -16.98 4.03 -13.06
N ARG A 348 -17.09 4.41 -14.33
CA ARG A 348 -18.34 4.75 -14.99
C ARG A 348 -18.65 3.74 -16.10
N PRO A 349 -19.82 3.06 -16.09
CA PRO A 349 -20.15 2.07 -17.12
C PRO A 349 -19.99 2.59 -18.56
N GLU A 350 -20.41 3.83 -18.81
CA GLU A 350 -20.35 4.47 -20.13
C GLU A 350 -18.94 4.76 -20.65
N ARG A 351 -17.94 4.88 -19.76
CA ARG A 351 -16.55 5.22 -20.10
C ARG A 351 -15.60 4.06 -19.91
N ASP A 352 -15.75 3.33 -18.82
CA ASP A 352 -14.83 2.29 -18.37
C ASP A 352 -15.37 0.88 -18.64
N GLY A 353 -16.66 0.75 -19.01
CA GLY A 353 -17.34 -0.54 -19.17
C GLY A 353 -17.67 -1.23 -17.84
N ILE A 354 -17.31 -0.61 -16.72
CA ILE A 354 -17.56 -1.11 -15.36
C ILE A 354 -18.05 0.04 -14.48
N TYR A 355 -18.83 -0.30 -13.47
CA TYR A 355 -19.15 0.59 -12.37
C TYR A 355 -18.14 0.37 -11.23
N SER A 356 -17.66 1.46 -10.65
CA SER A 356 -16.95 1.42 -9.39
C SER A 356 -17.15 2.70 -8.58
N GLU A 357 -17.26 2.54 -7.28
CA GLU A 357 -17.40 3.63 -6.31
C GLU A 357 -16.59 3.28 -5.07
N PHE A 358 -15.98 4.26 -4.41
CA PHE A 358 -15.28 4.06 -3.14
C PHE A 358 -15.76 5.02 -2.06
N GLN A 359 -15.46 4.68 -0.81
CA GLN A 359 -15.62 5.53 0.36
C GLN A 359 -14.33 5.50 1.20
N LEU A 360 -13.88 6.66 1.67
CA LEU A 360 -12.83 6.78 2.68
C LEU A 360 -13.43 6.72 4.10
N PHE A 361 -12.60 6.31 5.06
CA PHE A 361 -12.92 6.43 6.49
C PHE A 361 -11.80 7.20 7.19
N PRO A 362 -12.09 8.38 7.79
CA PRO A 362 -13.33 9.16 7.68
C PRO A 362 -13.74 9.47 6.23
N PRO A 363 -15.01 9.84 5.97
CA PRO A 363 -15.45 10.34 4.67
C PRO A 363 -14.49 11.38 4.08
N SER A 364 -14.32 11.36 2.76
CA SER A 364 -13.34 12.19 2.05
C SER A 364 -13.52 13.69 2.35
N ASN A 365 -14.76 14.17 2.43
CA ASN A 365 -15.09 15.55 2.74
C ASN A 365 -14.67 15.97 4.15
N ASP A 366 -14.76 15.07 5.13
CA ASP A 366 -14.27 15.32 6.49
C ASP A 366 -12.74 15.24 6.55
N LEU A 367 -12.15 14.26 5.85
CA LEU A 367 -10.72 14.00 5.83
C LEU A 367 -9.94 15.11 5.09
N PHE A 368 -10.30 15.39 3.85
CA PHE A 368 -9.68 16.45 3.03
C PHE A 368 -10.17 17.83 3.49
N GLY A 369 -11.46 18.00 3.80
CA GLY A 369 -11.98 19.25 4.35
C GLY A 369 -11.28 19.65 5.65
N GLY A 370 -11.00 18.71 6.56
CA GLY A 370 -10.22 19.00 7.77
C GLY A 370 -8.75 19.37 7.52
N ALA A 371 -8.19 19.02 6.36
CA ALA A 371 -6.82 19.39 5.98
C ALA A 371 -6.73 20.78 5.32
N PHE A 372 -7.79 21.19 4.60
CA PHE A 372 -7.80 22.41 3.76
C PHE A 372 -8.75 23.52 4.25
N ASP A 373 -9.75 23.21 5.08
CA ASP A 373 -10.71 24.16 5.63
C ASP A 373 -10.65 24.18 7.17
N PRO A 374 -10.05 25.23 7.78
CA PRO A 374 -9.95 25.35 9.23
C PRO A 374 -11.31 25.60 9.93
N LYS A 375 -12.41 25.82 9.19
CA LYS A 375 -13.76 26.03 9.73
C LYS A 375 -14.64 24.78 9.66
N HIS A 376 -14.19 23.71 9.02
CA HIS A 376 -14.93 22.46 8.93
C HIS A 376 -14.86 21.70 10.26
N ALA A 377 -15.95 21.08 10.71
CA ALA A 377 -15.92 20.17 11.87
C ALA A 377 -14.87 19.04 11.66
N GLY A 378 -14.67 18.67 10.39
CA GLY A 378 -13.47 18.04 9.85
C GLY A 378 -13.07 16.80 10.63
N TRP A 379 -11.85 16.81 11.14
CA TRP A 379 -11.23 15.68 11.81
C TRP A 379 -11.86 15.28 13.16
N ALA A 380 -12.77 16.09 13.71
CA ALA A 380 -13.54 15.75 14.91
C ALA A 380 -14.89 15.08 14.60
N ALA A 381 -15.30 15.02 13.33
CA ALA A 381 -16.59 14.45 12.94
C ALA A 381 -16.68 12.95 13.33
N PRO A 382 -17.85 12.49 13.83
CA PRO A 382 -18.08 11.07 14.08
C PRO A 382 -17.92 10.25 12.81
N VAL A 383 -17.23 9.12 12.92
CA VAL A 383 -17.01 8.21 11.78
C VAL A 383 -17.90 6.99 11.95
N SER A 384 -18.82 6.78 11.02
CA SER A 384 -19.68 5.60 10.99
C SER A 384 -18.90 4.35 10.58
N ASP A 385 -19.22 3.20 11.20
CA ASP A 385 -18.77 1.89 10.72
C ASP A 385 -19.69 1.31 9.62
N GLN A 386 -20.74 2.03 9.24
CA GLN A 386 -21.62 1.71 8.13
C GLN A 386 -21.34 2.60 6.92
N PHE A 387 -21.46 2.02 5.74
CA PHE A 387 -21.25 2.70 4.46
C PHE A 387 -22.27 2.23 3.43
N THR A 388 -22.61 3.11 2.49
CA THR A 388 -23.64 2.85 1.48
C THR A 388 -23.13 3.23 0.10
N PHE A 389 -23.29 2.32 -0.86
CA PHE A 389 -23.03 2.59 -2.28
C PHE A 389 -24.33 2.65 -3.06
N HIS A 390 -24.42 3.58 -4.01
CA HIS A 390 -25.57 3.66 -4.93
C HIS A 390 -25.25 2.95 -6.25
N VAL A 391 -25.79 1.75 -6.44
CA VAL A 391 -25.64 1.03 -7.72
C VAL A 391 -26.43 1.78 -8.79
N PRO A 392 -25.82 2.20 -9.91
CA PRO A 392 -26.53 2.99 -10.92
C PRO A 392 -27.59 2.15 -11.66
N ASP A 393 -28.60 2.82 -12.22
CA ASP A 393 -29.69 2.17 -12.97
C ASP A 393 -29.21 1.37 -14.19
N ASN A 394 -28.11 1.82 -14.81
CA ASN A 394 -27.48 1.17 -15.96
C ASN A 394 -26.40 0.15 -15.58
N ALA A 395 -26.31 -0.24 -14.31
CA ALA A 395 -25.38 -1.28 -13.86
C ALA A 395 -25.63 -2.60 -14.62
N GLN A 396 -24.60 -3.11 -15.26
CA GLN A 396 -24.69 -4.35 -16.03
C GLN A 396 -24.88 -5.56 -15.10
N PRO A 397 -25.71 -6.56 -15.47
CA PRO A 397 -25.88 -7.75 -14.65
C PRO A 397 -24.58 -8.53 -14.43
N GLY A 398 -24.37 -9.04 -13.23
CA GLY A 398 -23.29 -9.98 -12.92
C GLY A 398 -22.86 -9.95 -11.45
N THR A 399 -21.69 -10.53 -11.19
CA THR A 399 -21.05 -10.49 -9.87
C THR A 399 -20.28 -9.19 -9.68
N TYR A 400 -20.44 -8.57 -8.52
CA TYR A 400 -19.72 -7.37 -8.08
C TYR A 400 -18.95 -7.70 -6.80
N TYR A 401 -17.82 -7.03 -6.61
CA TYR A 401 -17.02 -7.15 -5.40
C TYR A 401 -17.17 -5.90 -4.54
N VAL A 402 -17.40 -6.13 -3.25
CA VAL A 402 -17.32 -5.10 -2.21
C VAL A 402 -16.08 -5.41 -1.39
N THR A 403 -15.16 -4.46 -1.32
CA THR A 403 -13.85 -4.67 -0.71
C THR A 403 -13.57 -3.57 0.30
N VAL A 404 -13.05 -3.94 1.47
CA VAL A 404 -12.52 -3.00 2.45
C VAL A 404 -11.05 -3.33 2.70
N LYS A 405 -10.20 -2.31 2.68
CA LYS A 405 -8.78 -2.40 3.05
C LYS A 405 -8.48 -1.49 4.24
N GLY A 406 -7.59 -1.91 5.12
CA GLY A 406 -7.12 -1.10 6.24
C GLY A 406 -5.76 -1.54 6.76
N ARG A 407 -5.29 -0.87 7.81
CA ARG A 407 -4.03 -1.20 8.47
C ARG A 407 -4.12 -1.01 9.98
N ARG A 408 -3.41 -1.83 10.73
CA ARG A 408 -3.32 -1.76 12.19
C ARG A 408 -1.87 -1.71 12.63
N VAL A 409 -1.57 -0.79 13.56
CA VAL A 409 -0.29 -0.70 14.25
C VAL A 409 -0.54 -0.92 15.74
N TYR A 410 -0.08 -2.04 16.27
CA TYR A 410 -0.37 -2.44 17.64
C TYR A 410 0.80 -3.20 18.26
N LEU A 411 1.27 -2.75 19.43
CA LEU A 411 2.36 -3.37 20.20
C LEU A 411 3.57 -3.84 19.35
N GLY A 412 4.06 -2.95 18.48
CA GLY A 412 5.24 -3.20 17.63
C GLY A 412 4.95 -3.94 16.32
N GLU A 413 3.71 -4.41 16.10
CA GLU A 413 3.26 -4.98 14.83
C GLU A 413 2.69 -3.89 13.91
N ASP A 414 2.94 -3.96 12.59
CA ASP A 414 2.34 -3.07 11.57
C ASP A 414 1.83 -3.92 10.38
N VAL A 415 0.54 -4.29 10.43
CA VAL A 415 -0.07 -5.28 9.54
C VAL A 415 -1.26 -4.71 8.75
N PRO A 416 -1.32 -4.93 7.43
CA PRO A 416 -2.48 -4.62 6.63
C PRO A 416 -3.52 -5.76 6.66
N ALA A 417 -4.77 -5.45 6.33
CA ALA A 417 -5.78 -6.45 6.03
C ALA A 417 -6.73 -5.95 4.94
N THR A 418 -7.21 -6.88 4.12
CA THR A 418 -8.26 -6.64 3.14
C THR A 418 -9.32 -7.74 3.23
N LYS A 419 -10.59 -7.37 3.11
CA LYS A 419 -11.72 -8.29 2.99
C LYS A 419 -12.47 -7.97 1.71
N THR A 420 -12.81 -9.00 0.94
CA THR A 420 -13.71 -8.88 -0.21
C THR A 420 -14.89 -9.82 -0.03
N ILE A 421 -16.10 -9.33 -0.28
CA ILE A 421 -17.32 -10.13 -0.43
C ILE A 421 -17.84 -9.99 -1.86
N SER A 422 -18.56 -11.00 -2.33
CA SER A 422 -19.22 -10.96 -3.64
C SER A 422 -20.73 -10.79 -3.49
N ILE A 423 -21.31 -9.90 -4.29
CA ILE A 423 -22.75 -9.72 -4.41
C ILE A 423 -23.19 -9.92 -5.87
N GLN A 424 -24.47 -10.22 -6.09
CA GLN A 424 -25.04 -10.37 -7.42
C GLN A 424 -25.97 -9.20 -7.74
N ILE A 425 -25.79 -8.58 -8.91
CA ILE A 425 -26.63 -7.46 -9.38
C ILE A 425 -27.31 -7.88 -10.67
N GLY A 426 -28.63 -7.73 -10.75
CA GLY A 426 -29.44 -7.95 -11.96
C GLY A 426 -29.56 -9.41 -12.46
N THR A 427 -28.75 -10.34 -11.96
CA THR A 427 -28.79 -11.77 -12.33
C THR A 427 -28.28 -12.63 -11.18
N ALA A 428 -28.86 -13.81 -10.96
CA ALA A 428 -28.38 -14.79 -10.00
C ALA A 428 -27.15 -15.56 -10.51
N GLN A 429 -26.87 -15.48 -11.82
CA GLN A 429 -25.73 -16.16 -12.42
C GLN A 429 -24.42 -15.49 -12.00
N ARG A 430 -23.61 -16.22 -11.23
CA ARG A 430 -22.26 -15.80 -10.87
C ARG A 430 -21.40 -15.67 -12.13
N THR A 431 -20.64 -14.58 -12.20
CA THR A 431 -19.67 -14.31 -13.27
C THR A 431 -18.26 -14.29 -12.69
N GLU A 432 -17.28 -14.81 -13.43
CA GLU A 432 -15.89 -14.90 -12.96
C GLU A 432 -15.03 -13.74 -13.49
N PRO A 433 -14.00 -13.29 -12.73
CA PRO A 433 -13.12 -12.22 -13.17
C PRO A 433 -12.34 -12.56 -14.45
N ARG A 434 -12.29 -11.62 -15.40
CA ARG A 434 -11.41 -11.71 -16.57
C ARG A 434 -10.17 -10.83 -16.37
N LEU A 435 -9.12 -11.41 -15.80
CA LEU A 435 -7.87 -10.70 -15.54
C LEU A 435 -6.93 -10.77 -16.75
N THR A 436 -6.39 -9.61 -17.15
CA THR A 436 -5.44 -9.52 -18.26
C THR A 436 -3.99 -9.79 -17.86
N ALA A 437 -3.68 -9.67 -16.57
CA ALA A 437 -2.38 -9.97 -15.97
C ALA A 437 -2.58 -10.84 -14.73
N THR A 438 -1.96 -12.02 -14.70
CA THR A 438 -2.22 -13.05 -13.67
C THR A 438 -0.98 -13.81 -13.21
N LYS A 439 0.18 -13.57 -13.83
CA LYS A 439 1.43 -14.30 -13.53
C LYS A 439 2.15 -13.80 -12.28
N CYS A 440 1.53 -12.92 -11.49
CA CYS A 440 2.11 -12.38 -10.26
C CYS A 440 2.60 -13.49 -9.29
N PRO A 441 1.85 -14.58 -9.06
CA PRO A 441 2.28 -15.65 -8.15
C PRO A 441 3.54 -16.39 -8.61
N GLU A 442 4.01 -16.23 -9.86
CA GLU A 442 5.27 -16.83 -10.30
C GLU A 442 6.47 -16.24 -9.56
N CYS A 443 6.41 -14.94 -9.22
CA CYS A 443 7.46 -14.21 -8.50
C CYS A 443 7.07 -13.84 -7.06
N HIS A 444 5.77 -13.67 -6.78
CA HIS A 444 5.23 -13.28 -5.47
C HIS A 444 4.77 -14.49 -4.67
N LYS A 445 5.70 -15.08 -3.91
CA LYS A 445 5.47 -16.28 -3.07
C LYS A 445 6.00 -16.06 -1.66
N GLU A 446 5.58 -16.91 -0.73
CA GLU A 446 6.05 -16.91 0.67
C GLU A 446 5.92 -15.50 1.29
N GLY A 447 6.97 -14.97 1.92
CA GLY A 447 6.96 -13.62 2.50
C GLY A 447 6.76 -12.47 1.51
N SER A 448 6.70 -12.74 0.20
CA SER A 448 6.37 -11.77 -0.85
C SER A 448 5.03 -12.02 -1.53
N ALA A 449 4.21 -12.94 -1.02
CA ALA A 449 2.87 -13.19 -1.54
C ALA A 449 1.99 -11.93 -1.44
N LEU A 450 1.12 -11.71 -2.45
CA LEU A 450 0.29 -10.50 -2.53
C LEU A 450 -0.62 -10.30 -1.31
N GLY A 451 -1.12 -11.38 -0.72
CA GLY A 451 -1.90 -11.36 0.52
C GLY A 451 -1.12 -10.87 1.76
N LEU A 452 0.19 -10.73 1.68
CA LEU A 452 1.06 -10.20 2.74
C LEU A 452 1.66 -8.83 2.40
N LEU A 453 1.68 -8.46 1.12
CA LEU A 453 2.28 -7.22 0.65
C LEU A 453 1.28 -6.05 0.68
N LEU A 454 1.80 -4.84 0.93
CA LEU A 454 1.07 -3.57 0.82
C LEU A 454 -0.24 -3.53 1.64
N HIS A 455 -1.36 -3.85 1.00
CA HIS A 455 -2.70 -3.82 1.59
C HIS A 455 -3.20 -5.21 2.03
N GLY A 456 -2.38 -6.26 1.90
CA GLY A 456 -2.77 -7.62 2.22
C GLY A 456 -3.93 -8.11 1.36
N ASN A 457 -3.86 -7.84 0.05
CA ASN A 457 -4.91 -8.18 -0.91
C ASN A 457 -4.32 -9.07 -2.02
N ASP A 458 -4.74 -10.32 -2.08
CA ASP A 458 -4.40 -11.27 -3.14
C ASP A 458 -5.44 -11.31 -4.27
N ASN A 459 -6.58 -10.63 -4.10
CA ASN A 459 -7.60 -10.52 -5.14
C ASN A 459 -7.29 -9.35 -6.10
N LEU A 460 -6.59 -9.68 -7.19
CA LEU A 460 -6.24 -8.71 -8.25
C LEU A 460 -7.46 -8.02 -8.88
N ALA A 461 -8.62 -8.68 -8.90
CA ALA A 461 -9.86 -8.12 -9.43
C ALA A 461 -10.46 -7.01 -8.54
N ALA A 462 -9.98 -6.90 -7.29
CA ALA A 462 -10.41 -5.87 -6.35
C ALA A 462 -9.48 -4.63 -6.35
N CYS A 463 -8.40 -4.60 -7.13
CA CYS A 463 -7.44 -3.49 -7.07
C CYS A 463 -7.97 -2.20 -7.72
N ASN A 464 -8.67 -2.31 -8.86
CA ASN A 464 -8.90 -1.18 -9.76
C ASN A 464 -9.77 -0.06 -9.18
N GLY A 465 -10.73 -0.35 -8.29
CA GLY A 465 -11.58 0.69 -7.71
C GLY A 465 -10.81 1.63 -6.76
N CYS A 466 -9.93 1.08 -5.93
CA CYS A 466 -9.03 1.86 -5.07
C CYS A 466 -7.90 2.52 -5.86
N HIS A 467 -7.57 1.96 -7.02
CA HIS A 467 -6.48 2.38 -7.89
C HIS A 467 -7.01 2.95 -9.20
N SER A 468 -7.90 3.94 -9.09
CA SER A 468 -8.33 4.80 -10.20
C SER A 468 -7.41 6.03 -10.31
N PRO A 469 -7.22 6.60 -11.51
CA PRO A 469 -6.53 7.88 -11.66
C PRO A 469 -7.16 8.99 -10.79
N LEU A 470 -6.35 9.74 -10.04
CA LEU A 470 -6.78 10.91 -9.28
C LEU A 470 -6.14 12.16 -9.87
N SER A 471 -6.83 13.28 -9.90
CA SER A 471 -6.28 14.55 -10.43
C SER A 471 -5.00 15.03 -9.72
N PHE A 472 -4.84 14.69 -8.43
CA PHE A 472 -3.70 15.04 -7.58
C PHE A 472 -2.74 13.87 -7.30
N GLU A 473 -3.08 12.67 -7.76
CA GLU A 473 -2.23 11.47 -7.73
C GLU A 473 -2.54 10.66 -8.99
N PRO A 474 -2.19 11.18 -10.18
CA PRO A 474 -2.59 10.58 -11.44
C PRO A 474 -1.98 9.19 -11.61
N ASP A 475 -0.83 8.93 -10.98
CA ASP A 475 -0.22 7.61 -10.96
C ASP A 475 -1.02 6.57 -10.19
N ASN A 476 -2.15 6.91 -9.54
CA ASN A 476 -2.93 5.96 -8.75
C ASN A 476 -3.57 4.83 -9.56
N GLU A 477 -3.60 4.92 -10.88
CA GLU A 477 -4.05 3.84 -11.75
C GLU A 477 -3.22 2.55 -11.54
N ALA A 478 -3.90 1.41 -11.34
CA ALA A 478 -3.28 0.15 -10.93
C ALA A 478 -2.15 -0.31 -11.86
N TYR A 479 -2.38 -0.28 -13.17
CA TYR A 479 -1.41 -0.78 -14.16
C TYR A 479 -0.20 0.14 -14.30
N VAL A 480 -0.41 1.46 -14.26
CA VAL A 480 0.63 2.50 -14.19
C VAL A 480 1.53 2.25 -12.98
N ARG A 481 0.96 2.03 -11.78
CA ARG A 481 1.75 1.73 -10.57
C ARG A 481 2.54 0.45 -10.70
N ILE A 482 1.91 -0.61 -11.19
CA ILE A 482 2.58 -1.91 -11.35
C ILE A 482 3.78 -1.75 -12.29
N HIS A 483 3.61 -1.13 -13.46
CA HIS A 483 4.72 -0.85 -14.36
C HIS A 483 5.79 0.02 -13.72
N PHE A 484 5.40 1.08 -13.01
CA PHE A 484 6.35 1.98 -12.35
C PHE A 484 7.20 1.26 -11.31
N ILE A 485 6.57 0.49 -10.41
CA ILE A 485 7.26 -0.24 -9.34
C ILE A 485 8.27 -1.23 -9.93
N HIS A 486 7.90 -1.99 -10.97
CA HIS A 486 8.78 -2.99 -11.55
C HIS A 486 9.88 -2.37 -12.41
N SER A 487 9.61 -1.28 -13.14
CA SER A 487 10.61 -0.65 -13.99
C SER A 487 11.67 0.16 -13.24
N ARG A 488 11.37 0.64 -12.03
CA ARG A 488 12.31 1.37 -11.17
C ARG A 488 13.00 0.46 -10.14
N SER A 489 12.65 -0.82 -10.11
CA SER A 489 13.23 -1.81 -9.22
C SER A 489 14.42 -2.50 -9.86
N ASP A 490 15.61 -2.25 -9.33
CA ASP A 490 16.84 -2.96 -9.71
C ASP A 490 16.77 -4.47 -9.37
N ARG A 491 15.77 -4.90 -8.58
CA ARG A 491 15.51 -6.29 -8.24
C ARG A 491 14.59 -7.02 -9.23
N TYR A 492 13.99 -6.32 -10.18
CA TYR A 492 13.25 -6.96 -11.26
C TYR A 492 14.23 -7.48 -12.31
N THR A 493 14.36 -8.80 -12.40
CA THR A 493 15.43 -9.45 -13.18
C THR A 493 15.01 -9.86 -14.58
N LEU A 494 13.71 -9.80 -14.91
CA LEU A 494 13.23 -10.09 -16.26
C LEU A 494 13.37 -8.85 -17.15
N PRO A 495 13.51 -9.01 -18.48
CA PRO A 495 13.52 -7.87 -19.38
C PRO A 495 12.22 -7.08 -19.26
N LEU A 496 12.30 -5.76 -19.00
CA LEU A 496 11.12 -4.88 -18.88
C LEU A 496 10.28 -4.84 -20.16
N SER A 497 10.90 -5.07 -21.32
CA SER A 497 10.18 -5.18 -22.59
C SER A 497 9.34 -6.46 -22.70
N ARG A 498 9.62 -7.52 -21.92
CA ARG A 498 8.93 -8.82 -22.01
C ARG A 498 7.58 -8.80 -21.30
N CYS A 499 6.61 -8.15 -21.92
CA CYS A 499 5.24 -7.99 -21.42
C CYS A 499 4.57 -9.34 -21.05
N ALA A 500 4.85 -10.40 -21.81
CA ALA A 500 4.34 -11.75 -21.58
C ALA A 500 4.78 -12.38 -20.24
N SER A 501 5.69 -11.74 -19.49
CA SER A 501 6.01 -12.10 -18.11
C SER A 501 4.87 -11.80 -17.13
N CYS A 502 3.96 -10.87 -17.47
CA CYS A 502 2.81 -10.53 -16.62
C CYS A 502 1.48 -10.70 -17.36
N HIS A 503 1.44 -10.29 -18.62
CA HIS A 503 0.26 -10.31 -19.47
C HIS A 503 -0.03 -11.70 -20.04
N GLN A 504 -1.32 -12.04 -20.16
CA GLN A 504 -1.75 -13.32 -20.72
C GLN A 504 -1.80 -13.34 -22.26
N GLU A 505 -2.23 -12.24 -22.88
CA GLU A 505 -2.50 -12.17 -24.32
C GLU A 505 -2.02 -10.85 -24.93
N ARG A 506 -1.73 -10.85 -26.23
CA ARG A 506 -1.34 -9.65 -26.99
C ARG A 506 -2.34 -8.50 -26.86
N THR A 507 -3.62 -8.81 -26.89
CA THR A 507 -4.72 -7.83 -26.81
C THR A 507 -4.67 -7.04 -25.50
N SER A 508 -4.12 -7.62 -24.43
CA SER A 508 -4.01 -6.95 -23.13
C SER A 508 -2.97 -5.83 -23.08
N ILE A 509 -2.02 -5.79 -24.02
CA ILE A 509 -1.01 -4.73 -24.12
C ILE A 509 -1.34 -3.70 -25.21
N GLN A 510 -2.39 -3.94 -26.00
CA GLN A 510 -2.79 -3.09 -27.13
C GLN A 510 -3.76 -1.96 -26.73
N ARG A 511 -3.83 -1.63 -25.45
CA ARG A 511 -4.62 -0.51 -24.92
C ARG A 511 -3.70 0.49 -24.19
N ALA A 512 -2.66 0.93 -24.89
CA ALA A 512 -1.62 1.80 -24.38
C ALA A 512 -2.14 3.23 -24.13
N SER A 513 -2.08 3.68 -22.88
CA SER A 513 -2.22 5.09 -22.52
C SER A 513 -0.85 5.74 -22.39
N LYS A 514 -0.78 7.07 -22.51
CA LYS A 514 0.47 7.83 -22.29
C LYS A 514 1.03 7.55 -20.90
N ALA A 515 0.18 7.48 -19.87
CA ALA A 515 0.57 7.11 -18.51
C ALA A 515 1.19 5.70 -18.42
N ALA A 516 0.54 4.69 -19.01
CA ALA A 516 1.02 3.30 -18.96
C ALA A 516 2.32 3.09 -19.76
N CYS A 517 2.59 3.91 -20.77
CA CYS A 517 3.87 3.90 -21.47
C CYS A 517 4.96 4.60 -20.63
N LEU A 518 4.66 5.77 -20.08
CA LEU A 518 5.63 6.60 -19.35
C LEU A 518 5.96 6.06 -17.96
N SER A 519 5.13 5.18 -17.42
CA SER A 519 5.48 4.38 -16.25
C SER A 519 6.70 3.49 -16.47
N CYS A 520 7.10 3.22 -17.73
CA CYS A 520 8.34 2.56 -18.09
C CYS A 520 9.32 3.51 -18.79
N HIS A 521 8.86 4.28 -19.76
CA HIS A 521 9.68 5.21 -20.54
C HIS A 521 9.85 6.56 -19.84
N THR A 522 11.09 6.98 -19.59
CA THR A 522 11.37 8.27 -18.93
C THR A 522 11.35 9.47 -19.88
N SER A 523 11.23 9.24 -21.19
CA SER A 523 11.14 10.30 -22.21
C SER A 523 10.58 9.74 -23.52
N TYR A 524 10.21 10.63 -24.45
CA TYR A 524 9.90 10.30 -25.84
C TYR A 524 10.50 11.32 -26.82
N PRO A 525 10.62 10.99 -28.12
CA PRO A 525 11.24 11.88 -29.11
C PRO A 525 10.58 13.26 -29.19
N ALA A 526 11.32 14.27 -29.65
CA ALA A 526 10.80 15.64 -29.82
C ALA A 526 9.52 15.73 -30.68
N SER A 527 9.34 14.81 -31.62
CA SER A 527 8.10 14.70 -32.41
C SER A 527 6.88 14.38 -31.55
N HIS A 528 7.03 13.57 -30.51
CA HIS A 528 5.97 13.28 -29.54
C HIS A 528 5.76 14.45 -28.59
N VAL A 529 6.81 15.20 -28.23
CA VAL A 529 6.67 16.44 -27.44
C VAL A 529 5.81 17.47 -28.17
N LYS A 530 6.07 17.65 -29.47
CA LYS A 530 5.29 18.57 -30.31
C LYS A 530 3.82 18.17 -30.42
N ARG A 531 3.50 16.87 -30.40
CA ARG A 531 2.13 16.35 -30.57
C ARG A 531 1.36 16.20 -29.26
N SER A 532 2.03 15.81 -28.19
CA SER A 532 1.40 15.32 -26.94
C SER A 532 1.86 16.09 -25.70
N GLY A 533 2.55 17.22 -25.88
CA GLY A 533 3.13 18.02 -24.81
C GLY A 533 4.41 17.41 -24.23
N PRO A 534 5.12 18.11 -23.33
CA PRO A 534 6.28 17.56 -22.63
C PRO A 534 5.87 16.54 -21.56
N VAL A 535 6.87 15.83 -21.03
CA VAL A 535 6.71 14.94 -19.87
C VAL A 535 6.73 15.78 -18.61
N HIS A 536 5.61 15.86 -17.89
CA HIS A 536 5.47 16.71 -16.68
C HIS A 536 5.72 15.97 -15.36
N SER A 537 5.40 14.68 -15.32
CA SER A 537 5.54 13.83 -14.14
C SER A 537 6.34 12.58 -14.50
N ILE A 538 7.23 12.15 -13.62
CA ILE A 538 8.00 10.91 -13.83
C ILE A 538 7.11 9.66 -13.80
N TYR A 539 5.90 9.76 -13.25
CA TYR A 539 4.96 8.65 -13.11
C TYR A 539 3.99 8.50 -14.28
N VAL A 540 3.36 9.59 -14.70
CA VAL A 540 2.30 9.59 -15.73
C VAL A 540 2.63 10.43 -16.96
N GLY A 541 3.71 11.20 -16.89
CA GLY A 541 4.26 12.03 -17.96
C GLY A 541 3.35 13.07 -18.58
N GLY A 542 2.19 13.36 -18.00
CA GLY A 542 1.27 14.37 -18.49
C GLY A 542 0.15 14.59 -17.48
N GLN A 543 -0.91 15.28 -17.90
CA GLN A 543 -2.07 15.59 -17.07
C GLN A 543 -3.23 14.64 -17.42
N LEU A 544 -4.47 15.13 -17.42
CA LEU A 544 -5.67 14.34 -17.70
C LEU A 544 -5.64 13.63 -19.06
N GLU A 545 -4.94 14.17 -20.05
CA GLU A 545 -4.78 13.56 -21.38
C GLU A 545 -4.03 12.22 -21.32
N SER A 546 -3.26 11.98 -20.25
CA SER A 546 -2.38 10.82 -20.15
C SER A 546 -3.11 9.48 -20.12
N PHE A 547 -4.42 9.47 -19.84
CA PHE A 547 -5.24 8.27 -19.74
C PHE A 547 -6.04 7.96 -21.03
N GLN A 548 -5.86 8.75 -22.08
CA GLN A 548 -6.45 8.50 -23.40
C GLN A 548 -5.76 7.32 -24.11
N ASN A 549 -6.50 6.62 -24.98
CA ASN A 549 -5.98 5.45 -25.68
C ASN A 549 -5.18 5.84 -26.94
N CYS A 550 -3.86 5.65 -26.90
CA CYS A 550 -2.97 5.93 -28.03
C CYS A 550 -2.91 4.77 -29.04
N ALA A 551 -3.31 3.57 -28.63
CA ALA A 551 -3.14 2.35 -29.42
C ALA A 551 -4.12 2.24 -30.60
N GLU A 552 -5.26 2.91 -30.52
CA GLU A 552 -6.24 2.95 -31.62
C GLU A 552 -5.68 3.61 -32.88
N ASN A 553 -4.72 4.54 -32.71
CA ASN A 553 -4.23 5.38 -33.80
C ASN A 553 -2.79 5.09 -34.21
N CYS A 554 -1.87 4.81 -33.27
CA CYS A 554 -0.42 4.78 -33.58
C CYS A 554 0.35 3.58 -33.02
N HIS A 555 -0.04 3.00 -31.89
CA HIS A 555 0.77 1.98 -31.19
C HIS A 555 0.06 0.63 -31.08
N LYS A 556 0.18 -0.21 -32.14
CA LYS A 556 -0.47 -1.53 -32.21
C LYS A 556 0.39 -2.70 -31.68
N SER A 557 1.66 -2.48 -31.39
CA SER A 557 2.59 -3.48 -30.87
C SER A 557 3.72 -2.85 -30.06
N HIS A 558 4.38 -3.65 -29.22
CA HIS A 558 5.58 -3.26 -28.48
C HIS A 558 6.71 -4.24 -28.78
N ILE A 559 7.89 -3.71 -29.13
CA ILE A 559 9.08 -4.52 -29.47
C ILE A 559 9.53 -5.30 -28.23
N GLY A 560 9.82 -6.59 -28.40
CA GLY A 560 10.27 -7.47 -27.31
C GLY A 560 9.17 -7.90 -26.33
N SER A 561 7.89 -7.57 -26.60
CA SER A 561 6.75 -7.91 -25.74
C SER A 561 6.57 -9.40 -25.47
N GLY A 562 7.02 -10.25 -26.39
CA GLY A 562 6.74 -11.68 -26.38
C GLY A 562 5.38 -12.04 -27.00
N PHE A 563 4.78 -11.12 -27.77
CA PHE A 563 3.51 -11.28 -28.49
C PHE A 563 3.56 -10.78 -29.95
#